data_AF-A0A9X2C6D7-F1
#
_entry.id   AF-A0A9X2C6D7-F1
#
_cell.length_a   1.000
_cell.length_b   1.000
_cell.length_c   1.000
_cell.angle_alpha   90.00
_cell.angle_beta   90.00
_cell.angle_gamma   90.00
#
_symmetry.space_group_name_H-M   'P 1'
#
loop_
_entity.id
_entity.type
_entity.pdbx_description
1 polymer ?
#
loop_
_entity_poly.entity_id
_entity_poly.type
_entity_poly.pdbx_seq_one_letter_code
_entity_poly.pdbx_strand_id
1 'polypeptide(L)'
;MEDFSFDERRIKAMIEQAERQSKIYKRSHSYQADWLVRGGIGSQEWLVSFPGGSKLQCMSFDRLMADGTNLTDDSNKLLLETVQKWLFHCRMGTITGKPVAEGRWITYFSFAMNLAARANLYKDTYETCTHGFRLFDEDACKAIAETFSQGGWTAALLLKERFISHLLDILPVSFSLEDLISAPDALPVELTREAISYFTRNDLYVSSAQSSTYDKGLLSRDYIGSILVDLQRLCIMQISACSLGSLSQPWPMTTYYKEVCAQIFTALKTLRH
;
A
#
# COMPACT_ATOMS: atom_id res chain seq x y z
N MET A 1 -10.52 -60.45 17.08
CA MET A 1 -9.27 -60.04 16.42
C MET A 1 -9.63 -58.87 15.55
N GLU A 2 -9.70 -57.69 16.15
CA GLU A 2 -10.10 -56.45 15.47
C GLU A 2 -8.90 -55.81 14.78
N ASP A 3 -9.23 -55.11 13.69
CA ASP A 3 -8.42 -54.78 12.52
C ASP A 3 -7.38 -53.67 12.81
N PHE A 4 -6.24 -54.05 13.37
CA PHE A 4 -5.06 -53.18 13.55
C PHE A 4 -4.49 -52.64 12.23
N SER A 5 -4.85 -53.22 11.07
CA SER A 5 -4.29 -52.80 9.76
C SER A 5 -4.92 -51.49 9.24
N PHE A 6 -6.15 -51.18 9.66
CA PHE A 6 -6.84 -49.96 9.27
C PHE A 6 -6.23 -48.72 9.95
N ASP A 7 -5.76 -48.88 11.18
CA ASP A 7 -5.16 -47.80 11.96
C ASP A 7 -3.73 -47.46 11.47
N GLU A 8 -2.93 -48.46 11.10
CA GLU A 8 -1.60 -48.24 10.49
C GLU A 8 -1.68 -47.49 9.15
N ARG A 9 -2.65 -47.83 8.29
CA ARG A 9 -2.85 -47.12 7.01
C ARG A 9 -3.25 -45.67 7.23
N ARG A 10 -4.11 -45.42 8.23
CA ARG A 10 -4.57 -44.07 8.58
C ARG A 10 -3.44 -43.24 9.19
N ILE A 11 -2.67 -43.82 10.10
CA ILE A 11 -1.48 -43.20 10.69
C ILE A 11 -0.46 -42.88 9.60
N LYS A 12 -0.20 -43.81 8.67
CA LYS A 12 0.72 -43.59 7.54
C LYS A 12 0.23 -42.48 6.60
N ALA A 13 -1.07 -42.43 6.31
CA ALA A 13 -1.66 -41.34 5.52
C ALA A 13 -1.57 -39.98 6.24
N MET A 14 -1.74 -39.94 7.56
CA MET A 14 -1.56 -38.74 8.37
C MET A 14 -0.10 -38.29 8.42
N ILE A 15 0.85 -39.23 8.54
CA ILE A 15 2.28 -38.94 8.47
C ILE A 15 2.66 -38.43 7.08
N GLU A 16 2.18 -39.05 5.99
CA GLU A 16 2.45 -38.56 4.64
C GLU A 16 1.81 -37.20 4.36
N GLN A 17 0.62 -36.92 4.90
CA GLN A 17 -0.02 -35.61 4.81
C GLN A 17 0.78 -34.56 5.60
N ALA A 18 1.19 -34.87 6.82
CA ALA A 18 2.03 -34.02 7.66
C ALA A 18 3.41 -33.80 7.03
N GLU A 19 3.99 -34.83 6.41
CA GLU A 19 5.27 -34.73 5.70
C GLU A 19 5.14 -33.91 4.42
N ARG A 20 4.07 -34.04 3.63
CA ARG A 20 3.79 -33.18 2.47
C ARG A 20 3.60 -31.73 2.89
N GLN A 21 2.88 -31.49 3.99
CA GLN A 21 2.76 -30.16 4.57
C GLN A 21 4.13 -29.66 5.08
N SER A 22 4.93 -30.49 5.74
CA SER A 22 6.28 -30.11 6.23
C SER A 22 7.30 -29.89 5.10
N LYS A 23 7.15 -30.56 3.95
CA LYS A 23 8.00 -30.37 2.76
C LYS A 23 7.71 -29.03 2.07
N ILE A 24 6.49 -28.50 2.20
CA ILE A 24 6.18 -27.08 1.86
C ILE A 24 6.93 -26.13 2.82
N TYR A 25 7.25 -26.57 4.04
CA TYR A 25 8.04 -25.86 5.05
C TYR A 25 9.54 -26.22 5.08
N LYS A 26 10.09 -26.89 4.06
CA LYS A 26 11.56 -26.91 3.90
C LYS A 26 12.01 -25.49 3.59
N ARG A 27 12.42 -24.78 4.65
CA ARG A 27 12.92 -23.41 4.67
C ARG A 27 14.17 -23.27 3.80
N SER A 28 13.99 -23.24 2.49
CA SER A 28 14.99 -22.68 1.59
C SER A 28 14.91 -21.17 1.74
N HIS A 29 15.74 -20.62 2.63
CA HIS A 29 15.90 -19.17 2.83
C HIS A 29 16.57 -18.47 1.63
N SER A 30 16.75 -19.17 0.51
CA SER A 30 17.41 -18.57 -0.65
C SER A 30 16.56 -17.49 -1.32
N TYR A 31 15.24 -17.40 -1.04
CA TYR A 31 14.31 -16.46 -1.69
C TYR A 31 14.50 -16.38 -3.21
N GLN A 32 14.74 -17.54 -3.82
CA GLN A 32 14.95 -17.73 -5.25
C GLN A 32 13.75 -18.47 -5.85
N ALA A 33 13.34 -18.05 -7.05
CA ALA A 33 12.31 -18.73 -7.81
C ALA A 33 12.43 -18.38 -9.30
N ASP A 34 12.03 -19.29 -10.19
CA ASP A 34 12.12 -19.10 -11.65
C ASP A 34 11.35 -17.87 -12.15
N TRP A 35 10.31 -17.46 -11.41
CA TRP A 35 9.54 -16.27 -11.73
C TRP A 35 10.25 -14.96 -11.35
N LEU A 36 11.25 -15.00 -10.47
CA LEU A 36 12.04 -13.85 -10.06
C LEU A 36 13.34 -13.82 -10.87
N VAL A 37 13.28 -13.21 -12.04
CA VAL A 37 14.36 -13.23 -13.04
C VAL A 37 15.55 -12.35 -12.63
N ARG A 38 15.29 -11.21 -11.98
CA ARG A 38 16.32 -10.30 -11.46
C ARG A 38 15.87 -9.65 -10.16
N GLY A 39 16.85 -9.36 -9.30
CA GLY A 39 16.64 -8.75 -8.00
C GLY A 39 16.59 -9.81 -6.89
N GLY A 40 16.13 -9.41 -5.71
CA GLY A 40 16.05 -10.28 -4.55
C GLY A 40 15.60 -9.51 -3.32
N ILE A 41 15.66 -10.15 -2.17
CA ILE A 41 15.43 -9.45 -0.91
C ILE A 41 16.50 -8.34 -0.75
N GLY A 42 16.07 -7.14 -0.39
CA GLY A 42 16.87 -5.92 -0.28
C GLY A 42 17.07 -5.15 -1.60
N SER A 43 16.61 -5.64 -2.75
CA SER A 43 16.83 -4.93 -4.03
C SER A 43 15.83 -3.80 -4.26
N GLN A 44 16.24 -2.77 -5.01
CA GLN A 44 15.37 -1.63 -5.35
C GLN A 44 14.27 -1.99 -6.33
N GLU A 45 14.46 -3.03 -7.13
CA GLU A 45 13.50 -3.49 -8.12
C GLU A 45 13.56 -5.00 -8.27
N TRP A 46 12.44 -5.59 -8.71
CA TRP A 46 12.36 -6.96 -9.19
C TRP A 46 11.95 -7.01 -10.66
N LEU A 47 12.62 -7.86 -11.43
CA LEU A 47 12.16 -8.25 -12.75
C LEU A 47 11.49 -9.62 -12.63
N VAL A 48 10.18 -9.67 -12.87
CA VAL A 48 9.38 -10.87 -12.66
C VAL A 48 8.74 -11.38 -13.94
N SER A 49 8.55 -12.69 -14.02
CA SER A 49 7.81 -13.36 -15.09
C SER A 49 6.49 -13.96 -14.58
N PHE A 50 5.50 -14.03 -15.46
CA PHE A 50 4.19 -14.64 -15.19
C PHE A 50 3.93 -15.80 -16.15
N PRO A 51 3.33 -16.91 -15.68
CA PRO A 51 2.95 -18.02 -16.55
C PRO A 51 2.08 -17.55 -17.71
N GLY A 52 2.48 -17.90 -18.94
CA GLY A 52 1.75 -17.55 -20.16
C GLY A 52 2.02 -16.13 -20.68
N GLY A 53 2.81 -15.31 -19.98
CA GLY A 53 3.24 -13.99 -20.44
C GLY A 53 4.67 -14.03 -20.99
N SER A 54 4.90 -13.49 -22.18
CA SER A 54 6.25 -13.29 -22.74
C SER A 54 6.93 -12.03 -22.20
N LYS A 55 6.18 -11.14 -21.55
CA LYS A 55 6.68 -9.85 -21.06
C LYS A 55 7.09 -9.95 -19.60
N LEU A 56 8.34 -9.58 -19.32
CA LEU A 56 8.81 -9.38 -17.95
C LEU A 56 8.23 -8.08 -17.39
N GLN A 57 7.83 -8.11 -16.12
CA GLN A 57 7.33 -6.94 -15.41
C GLN A 57 8.38 -6.43 -14.43
N CYS A 58 8.68 -5.13 -14.50
CA CYS A 58 9.52 -4.47 -13.51
C CYS A 58 8.64 -3.98 -12.34
N MET A 59 8.99 -4.42 -11.14
CA MET A 59 8.37 -4.05 -9.88
C MET A 59 9.36 -3.17 -9.11
N SER A 60 9.18 -1.85 -9.20
CA SER A 60 10.04 -0.90 -8.47
C SER A 60 9.57 -0.72 -7.03
N PHE A 61 10.48 -0.88 -6.08
CA PHE A 61 10.30 -0.54 -4.68
C PHE A 61 10.78 0.87 -4.34
N ASP A 62 11.35 1.60 -5.32
CA ASP A 62 11.74 2.99 -5.19
C ASP A 62 10.48 3.86 -5.05
N ARG A 63 10.05 4.00 -3.80
CA ARG A 63 8.85 4.71 -3.38
C ARG A 63 9.20 5.58 -2.20
N LEU A 64 8.91 6.85 -2.35
CA LEU A 64 9.06 7.84 -1.32
C LEU A 64 8.01 7.62 -0.21
N MET A 65 8.39 7.87 1.04
CA MET A 65 7.64 7.60 2.27
C MET A 65 7.15 8.88 2.94
N ALA A 66 6.23 8.76 3.90
CA ALA A 66 5.59 9.91 4.53
C ALA A 66 6.57 10.92 5.16
N ASP A 67 7.74 10.46 5.59
CA ASP A 67 8.81 11.30 6.16
C ASP A 67 9.84 11.83 5.14
N GLY A 68 9.61 11.60 3.84
CA GLY A 68 10.49 12.04 2.76
C GLY A 68 11.68 11.12 2.47
N THR A 69 11.84 10.00 3.17
CA THR A 69 12.82 8.94 2.82
C THR A 69 12.25 8.02 1.74
N ASN A 70 13.08 7.27 1.01
CA ASN A 70 12.61 6.20 0.13
C ASN A 70 12.55 4.85 0.87
N LEU A 71 11.64 3.96 0.46
CA LEU A 71 11.59 2.58 0.97
C LEU A 71 12.93 1.85 0.81
N THR A 72 13.66 2.21 -0.23
CA THR A 72 14.94 1.65 -0.65
C THR A 72 16.12 2.22 0.13
N ASP A 73 15.91 3.25 0.97
CA ASP A 73 16.95 3.79 1.83
C ASP A 73 17.27 2.83 2.99
N ASP A 74 18.51 2.90 3.49
CA ASP A 74 19.01 2.03 4.56
C ASP A 74 18.16 2.11 5.84
N SER A 75 17.61 3.29 6.16
CA SER A 75 16.72 3.49 7.31
C SER A 75 15.44 2.64 7.24
N ASN A 76 14.99 2.30 6.02
CA ASN A 76 13.77 1.54 5.77
C ASN A 76 14.07 0.08 5.39
N LYS A 77 15.32 -0.38 5.48
CA LYS A 77 15.75 -1.74 5.08
C LYS A 77 14.86 -2.84 5.65
N LEU A 78 14.52 -2.78 6.94
CA LEU A 78 13.66 -3.80 7.57
C LEU A 78 12.24 -3.81 6.99
N LEU A 79 11.68 -2.63 6.66
CA LEU A 79 10.38 -2.53 6.00
C LEU A 79 10.45 -3.12 4.59
N LEU A 80 11.45 -2.72 3.79
CA LEU A 80 11.66 -3.20 2.42
C LEU A 80 11.78 -4.72 2.38
N GLU A 81 12.70 -5.28 3.17
CA GLU A 81 12.91 -6.72 3.19
C GLU A 81 11.66 -7.47 3.63
N THR A 82 10.91 -6.95 4.61
CA THR A 82 9.68 -7.61 5.08
C THR A 82 8.61 -7.60 4.01
N VAL A 83 8.40 -6.45 3.35
CA VAL A 83 7.46 -6.33 2.21
C VAL A 83 7.84 -7.32 1.11
N GLN A 84 9.11 -7.40 0.76
CA GLN A 84 9.61 -8.29 -0.27
C GLN A 84 9.41 -9.77 0.12
N LYS A 85 9.82 -10.16 1.33
CA LYS A 85 9.60 -11.54 1.82
C LYS A 85 8.11 -11.90 1.80
N TRP A 86 7.24 -10.98 2.23
CA TRP A 86 5.79 -11.17 2.18
C TRP A 86 5.28 -11.39 0.75
N LEU A 87 5.66 -10.51 -0.18
CA LEU A 87 5.25 -10.59 -1.58
C LEU A 87 5.73 -11.88 -2.25
N PHE A 88 6.95 -12.31 -1.94
CA PHE A 88 7.52 -13.57 -2.42
C PHE A 88 6.67 -14.76 -1.93
N HIS A 89 6.37 -14.82 -0.64
CA HIS A 89 5.55 -15.91 -0.07
C HIS A 89 4.09 -15.90 -0.55
N CYS A 90 3.52 -14.71 -0.78
CA CYS A 90 2.22 -14.58 -1.43
C CYS A 90 2.27 -15.13 -2.87
N ARG A 91 3.32 -14.82 -3.64
CA ARG A 91 3.47 -15.32 -5.02
C ARG A 91 3.56 -16.84 -5.07
N MET A 92 4.40 -17.40 -4.20
CA MET A 92 4.64 -18.85 -4.10
C MET A 92 3.44 -19.63 -3.55
N GLY A 93 2.45 -18.94 -2.99
CA GLY A 93 1.31 -19.59 -2.36
C GLY A 93 1.57 -20.12 -0.97
N THR A 94 2.73 -19.81 -0.37
CA THR A 94 3.09 -20.29 0.98
C THR A 94 2.13 -19.74 2.03
N ILE A 95 1.70 -18.48 1.89
CA ILE A 95 0.74 -17.84 2.81
C ILE A 95 -0.70 -18.02 2.33
N THR A 96 -0.95 -17.95 1.02
CA THR A 96 -2.29 -17.99 0.44
C THR A 96 -2.82 -19.41 0.18
N GLY A 97 -2.02 -20.44 0.46
CA GLY A 97 -2.31 -21.85 0.20
C GLY A 97 -2.22 -22.28 -1.28
N LYS A 98 -2.10 -21.32 -2.21
CA LYS A 98 -1.95 -21.57 -3.65
C LYS A 98 -1.26 -20.40 -4.35
N PRO A 99 -0.51 -20.65 -5.45
CA PRO A 99 0.09 -19.59 -6.25
C PRO A 99 -0.94 -18.56 -6.68
N VAL A 100 -0.56 -17.28 -6.59
CA VAL A 100 -1.47 -16.15 -6.81
C VAL A 100 -1.38 -15.69 -8.27
N ALA A 101 -2.53 -15.50 -8.93
CA ALA A 101 -2.60 -14.96 -10.29
C ALA A 101 -2.03 -13.53 -10.38
N GLU A 102 -1.51 -13.14 -11.55
CA GLU A 102 -0.82 -11.87 -11.79
C GLU A 102 -1.58 -10.65 -11.24
N GLY A 103 -2.82 -10.41 -11.69
CA GLY A 103 -3.58 -9.23 -11.27
C GLY A 103 -3.80 -9.15 -9.75
N ARG A 104 -3.98 -10.30 -9.09
CA ARG A 104 -4.11 -10.35 -7.62
C ARG A 104 -2.76 -10.09 -6.94
N TRP A 105 -1.67 -10.61 -7.49
CA TRP A 105 -0.34 -10.36 -6.95
C TRP A 105 0.10 -8.90 -7.08
N ILE A 106 -0.24 -8.24 -8.20
CA ILE A 106 -0.05 -6.79 -8.37
C ILE A 106 -0.87 -6.01 -7.33
N THR A 107 -2.06 -6.48 -6.99
CA THR A 107 -2.87 -5.87 -5.93
C THR A 107 -2.18 -6.00 -4.57
N TYR A 108 -1.60 -7.17 -4.26
CA TYR A 108 -0.79 -7.36 -3.06
C TYR A 108 0.44 -6.45 -3.06
N PHE A 109 1.12 -6.31 -4.19
CA PHE A 109 2.24 -5.36 -4.32
C PHE A 109 1.82 -3.95 -3.91
N SER A 110 0.77 -3.40 -4.53
CA SER A 110 0.27 -2.05 -4.18
C SER A 110 -0.12 -1.95 -2.71
N PHE A 111 -0.76 -2.99 -2.16
CA PHE A 111 -1.13 -3.05 -0.76
C PHE A 111 0.10 -3.00 0.15
N ALA A 112 1.14 -3.79 -0.13
CA ALA A 112 2.35 -3.85 0.69
C ALA A 112 3.08 -2.51 0.73
N MET A 113 3.14 -1.83 -0.41
CA MET A 113 3.78 -0.51 -0.49
C MET A 113 3.01 0.52 0.34
N ASN A 114 1.67 0.47 0.33
CA ASN A 114 0.87 1.36 1.19
C ASN A 114 0.98 0.99 2.67
N LEU A 115 1.11 -0.30 2.99
CA LEU A 115 1.33 -0.75 4.36
C LEU A 115 2.69 -0.27 4.89
N ALA A 116 3.73 -0.28 4.05
CA ALA A 116 5.04 0.29 4.40
C ALA A 116 4.97 1.81 4.60
N ALA A 117 4.28 2.53 3.71
CA ALA A 117 4.04 3.96 3.89
C ALA A 117 3.30 4.25 5.21
N ARG A 118 2.31 3.42 5.56
CA ARG A 118 1.57 3.53 6.82
C ARG A 118 2.45 3.26 8.03
N ALA A 119 3.36 2.29 7.94
CA ALA A 119 4.32 2.02 9.01
C ALA A 119 5.30 3.17 9.19
N ASN A 120 5.82 3.73 8.11
CA ASN A 120 6.70 4.89 8.16
C ASN A 120 5.99 6.14 8.71
N LEU A 121 4.71 6.35 8.37
CA LEU A 121 3.89 7.44 8.92
C LEU A 121 3.78 7.40 10.46
N TYR A 122 3.91 6.22 11.07
CA TYR A 122 3.97 6.03 12.52
C TYR A 122 5.30 5.42 12.97
N LYS A 123 6.39 5.79 12.29
CA LYS A 123 7.72 5.24 12.55
C LYS A 123 8.17 5.38 14.00
N ASP A 124 7.78 6.46 14.67
CA ASP A 124 8.14 6.70 16.07
C ASP A 124 7.36 5.79 17.02
N THR A 125 6.09 5.51 16.71
CA THR A 125 5.25 4.60 17.49
C THR A 125 5.68 3.13 17.33
N TYR A 126 6.07 2.73 16.12
CA TYR A 126 6.41 1.34 15.81
C TYR A 126 7.91 1.06 15.73
N GLU A 127 8.74 2.07 15.96
CA GLU A 127 10.20 2.01 15.84
C GLU A 127 10.65 1.27 14.57
N THR A 128 10.13 1.65 13.41
CA THR A 128 10.24 0.85 12.18
C THR A 128 11.67 0.63 11.69
N CYS A 129 12.59 1.55 12.00
CA CYS A 129 14.01 1.41 11.67
C CYS A 129 14.68 0.22 12.37
N THR A 130 14.26 -0.10 13.60
CA THR A 130 14.83 -1.16 14.43
C THR A 130 13.98 -2.43 14.42
N HIS A 131 12.67 -2.29 14.30
CA HIS A 131 11.70 -3.38 14.43
C HIS A 131 10.98 -3.74 13.13
N GLY A 132 11.06 -2.91 12.07
CA GLY A 132 10.26 -3.10 10.86
C GLY A 132 8.77 -3.15 11.20
N PHE A 133 8.11 -4.26 10.87
CA PHE A 133 6.71 -4.52 11.22
C PHE A 133 6.52 -5.33 12.51
N ARG A 134 7.58 -5.59 13.30
CA ARG A 134 7.50 -6.52 14.45
C ARG A 134 6.59 -6.04 15.58
N LEU A 135 6.40 -4.72 15.70
CA LEU A 135 5.52 -4.08 16.66
C LEU A 135 4.09 -3.87 16.12
N PHE A 136 3.79 -4.32 14.89
CA PHE A 136 2.43 -4.33 14.38
C PHE A 136 1.66 -5.48 15.02
N ASP A 137 0.90 -5.15 16.05
CA ASP A 137 0.04 -6.07 16.77
C ASP A 137 -1.42 -5.99 16.29
N GLU A 138 -2.32 -6.58 17.08
CA GLU A 138 -3.75 -6.58 16.78
C GLU A 138 -4.34 -5.17 16.76
N ASP A 139 -3.87 -4.28 17.62
CA ASP A 139 -4.41 -2.93 17.74
C ASP A 139 -3.91 -2.05 16.59
N ALA A 140 -2.66 -2.23 16.15
CA ALA A 140 -2.17 -1.64 14.89
C ALA A 140 -3.05 -2.08 13.70
N CYS A 141 -3.41 -3.36 13.64
CA CYS A 141 -4.29 -3.89 12.60
C CYS A 141 -5.71 -3.31 12.67
N LYS A 142 -6.27 -3.14 13.88
CA LYS A 142 -7.58 -2.50 14.09
C LYS A 142 -7.57 -1.04 13.65
N ALA A 143 -6.54 -0.28 14.04
CA ALA A 143 -6.39 1.12 13.66
C ALA A 143 -6.29 1.30 12.14
N ILE A 144 -5.55 0.40 11.46
CA ILE A 144 -5.49 0.37 9.99
C ILE A 144 -6.86 0.04 9.40
N ALA A 145 -7.53 -1.01 9.89
CA ALA A 145 -8.84 -1.40 9.38
C ALA A 145 -9.90 -0.31 9.56
N GLU A 146 -9.89 0.38 10.70
CA GLU A 146 -10.79 1.49 11.00
C GLU A 146 -10.57 2.67 10.04
N THR A 147 -9.35 3.20 9.97
CA THR A 147 -9.03 4.32 9.05
C THR A 147 -9.24 3.95 7.58
N PHE A 148 -8.88 2.72 7.21
CA PHE A 148 -9.12 2.21 5.86
C PHE A 148 -10.62 2.08 5.53
N SER A 149 -11.47 1.71 6.49
CA SER A 149 -12.92 1.59 6.25
C SER A 149 -13.60 2.93 5.96
N GLN A 150 -13.00 4.04 6.42
CA GLN A 150 -13.54 5.39 6.26
C GLN A 150 -13.23 6.02 4.89
N GLY A 151 -12.17 5.58 4.20
CA GLY A 151 -11.77 6.19 2.92
C GLY A 151 -10.65 5.46 2.18
N GLY A 152 -10.48 4.16 2.43
CA GLY A 152 -9.40 3.34 1.87
C GLY A 152 -8.02 3.84 2.28
N TRP A 153 -7.05 3.67 1.38
CA TRP A 153 -5.68 4.11 1.62
C TRP A 153 -5.53 5.63 1.71
N THR A 154 -6.44 6.41 1.11
CA THR A 154 -6.44 7.88 1.23
C THR A 154 -6.61 8.32 2.68
N ALA A 155 -7.57 7.72 3.39
CA ALA A 155 -7.79 7.97 4.80
C ALA A 155 -6.71 7.32 5.68
N ALA A 156 -6.34 6.06 5.40
CA ALA A 156 -5.32 5.37 6.19
C ALA A 156 -3.94 6.04 6.13
N LEU A 157 -3.59 6.73 5.04
CA LEU A 157 -2.32 7.45 4.88
C LEU A 157 -2.43 8.95 5.20
N LEU A 158 -3.58 9.41 5.69
CA LEU A 158 -3.84 10.81 6.04
C LEU A 158 -3.54 11.77 4.87
N LEU A 159 -3.86 11.37 3.63
CA LEU A 159 -3.46 12.14 2.45
C LEU A 159 -4.13 13.53 2.42
N LYS A 160 -5.37 13.64 2.89
CA LYS A 160 -6.09 14.93 2.95
C LYS A 160 -5.38 15.87 3.93
N GLU A 161 -5.09 15.36 5.12
CA GLU A 161 -4.47 16.09 6.22
C GLU A 161 -3.06 16.55 5.83
N ARG A 162 -2.27 15.66 5.22
CA ARG A 162 -0.94 15.99 4.72
C ARG A 162 -0.97 17.04 3.60
N PHE A 163 -1.93 16.94 2.67
CA PHE A 163 -2.08 17.94 1.62
C PHE A 163 -2.42 19.32 2.19
N ILE A 164 -3.41 19.40 3.09
CA ILE A 164 -3.84 20.66 3.69
C ILE A 164 -2.71 21.24 4.55
N SER A 165 -2.01 20.43 5.33
CA SER A 165 -0.85 20.87 6.13
C SER A 165 0.21 21.50 5.25
N HIS A 166 0.56 20.85 4.13
CA HIS A 166 1.50 21.42 3.15
C HIS A 166 1.03 22.76 2.59
N LEU A 167 -0.27 22.92 2.31
CA LEU A 167 -0.81 24.21 1.88
C LEU A 167 -0.70 25.29 2.96
N LEU A 168 -0.97 24.94 4.23
CA LEU A 168 -0.82 25.89 5.34
C LEU A 168 0.64 26.31 5.56
N ASP A 169 1.60 25.42 5.28
CA ASP A 169 3.02 25.71 5.43
C ASP A 169 3.56 26.67 4.35
N ILE A 170 3.02 26.59 3.12
CA ILE A 170 3.54 27.37 1.97
C ILE A 170 2.74 28.65 1.68
N LEU A 171 1.48 28.71 2.12
CA LEU A 171 0.60 29.85 1.84
C LEU A 171 0.70 30.87 2.97
N PRO A 172 0.64 32.18 2.67
CA PRO A 172 0.70 33.23 3.67
C PRO A 172 -0.66 33.41 4.37
N VAL A 173 -1.18 32.33 4.97
CA VAL A 173 -2.49 32.28 5.64
C VAL A 173 -2.37 31.70 7.04
N SER A 174 -3.33 32.01 7.90
CA SER A 174 -3.34 31.52 9.28
C SER A 174 -4.67 30.83 9.58
N PHE A 175 -4.77 29.55 9.21
CA PHE A 175 -5.90 28.68 9.53
C PHE A 175 -5.41 27.46 10.32
N SER A 176 -6.25 26.92 11.21
CA SER A 176 -5.95 25.64 11.84
C SER A 176 -6.25 24.49 10.86
N LEU A 177 -5.45 23.43 10.93
CA LEU A 177 -5.70 22.22 10.16
C LEU A 177 -7.05 21.58 10.54
N GLU A 178 -7.40 21.60 11.82
CA GLU A 178 -8.62 21.01 12.36
C GLU A 178 -9.89 21.67 11.78
N ASP A 179 -9.90 23.01 11.71
CA ASP A 179 -11.02 23.76 11.13
C ASP A 179 -11.25 23.36 9.67
N LEU A 180 -10.17 23.26 8.89
CA LEU A 180 -10.24 22.91 7.46
C LEU A 180 -10.62 21.45 7.20
N ILE A 181 -10.20 20.53 8.08
CA ILE A 181 -10.59 19.11 7.97
C ILE A 181 -12.07 18.95 8.29
N SER A 182 -12.59 19.67 9.29
CA SER A 182 -13.96 19.55 9.79
C SER A 182 -15.02 20.03 8.79
N ALA A 183 -14.68 20.99 7.91
CA ALA A 183 -15.59 21.57 6.93
C ALA A 183 -14.98 21.59 5.50
N PRO A 184 -14.75 20.41 4.87
CA PRO A 184 -14.05 20.33 3.59
C PRO A 184 -14.77 21.00 2.43
N ASP A 185 -16.10 21.09 2.48
CA ASP A 185 -16.92 21.69 1.43
C ASP A 185 -17.07 23.21 1.59
N ALA A 186 -16.54 23.78 2.67
CA ALA A 186 -16.66 25.19 3.02
C ALA A 186 -15.28 25.81 3.32
N LEU A 187 -14.32 25.60 2.41
CA LEU A 187 -12.98 26.20 2.55
C LEU A 187 -13.06 27.73 2.58
N PRO A 188 -12.26 28.40 3.44
CA PRO A 188 -12.19 29.85 3.48
C PRO A 188 -11.83 30.45 2.11
N VAL A 189 -12.50 31.55 1.76
CA VAL A 189 -12.28 32.26 0.49
C VAL A 189 -10.82 32.73 0.36
N GLU A 190 -10.25 33.20 1.47
CA GLU A 190 -8.85 33.63 1.52
C GLU A 190 -7.88 32.48 1.22
N LEU A 191 -8.03 31.34 1.89
CA LEU A 191 -7.24 30.13 1.61
C LEU A 191 -7.33 29.73 0.13
N THR A 192 -8.54 29.70 -0.41
CA THR A 192 -8.80 29.32 -1.80
C THR A 192 -8.12 30.28 -2.77
N ARG A 193 -8.21 31.59 -2.53
CA ARG A 193 -7.58 32.63 -3.35
C ARG A 193 -6.05 32.51 -3.35
N GLU A 194 -5.44 32.35 -2.17
CA GLU A 194 -3.99 32.23 -2.06
C GLU A 194 -3.48 30.93 -2.70
N ALA A 195 -4.21 29.81 -2.53
CA ALA A 195 -3.89 28.54 -3.17
C ALA A 195 -3.91 28.65 -4.70
N ILE A 196 -4.97 29.23 -5.28
CA ILE A 196 -5.07 29.45 -6.74
C ILE A 196 -3.91 30.33 -7.21
N SER A 197 -3.66 31.46 -6.53
CA SER A 197 -2.55 32.36 -6.85
C SER A 197 -1.20 31.65 -6.82
N TYR A 198 -0.95 30.81 -5.82
CA TYR A 198 0.26 30.00 -5.73
C TYR A 198 0.37 29.01 -6.90
N PHE A 199 -0.67 28.25 -7.19
CA PHE A 199 -0.63 27.25 -8.28
C PHE A 199 -0.46 27.90 -9.65
N THR A 200 -1.10 29.04 -9.91
CA THR A 200 -0.94 29.78 -11.17
C THR A 200 0.47 30.36 -11.31
N ARG A 201 1.03 30.98 -10.26
CA ARG A 201 2.38 31.57 -10.30
C ARG A 201 3.49 30.53 -10.51
N ASN A 202 3.24 29.29 -10.11
CA ASN A 202 4.21 28.19 -10.23
C ASN A 202 3.92 27.24 -11.41
N ASP A 203 2.99 27.60 -12.32
CA ASP A 203 2.63 26.80 -13.49
C ASP A 203 2.22 25.36 -13.14
N LEU A 204 1.48 25.20 -12.04
CA LEU A 204 1.09 23.88 -11.51
C LEU A 204 -0.25 23.38 -12.07
N TYR A 205 -0.82 24.10 -13.04
CA TYR A 205 -2.03 23.68 -13.75
C TYR A 205 -1.67 23.03 -15.09
N VAL A 206 -2.30 21.89 -15.38
CA VAL A 206 -2.20 21.18 -16.65
C VAL A 206 -3.41 21.54 -17.50
N SER A 207 -3.16 22.01 -18.72
CA SER A 207 -4.20 22.27 -19.71
C SER A 207 -4.75 20.95 -20.25
N SER A 208 -6.07 20.79 -20.19
CA SER A 208 -6.77 19.70 -20.84
C SER A 208 -6.71 19.94 -22.37
N ALA A 209 -6.10 19.01 -23.11
CA ALA A 209 -5.97 19.08 -24.58
C ALA A 209 -7.29 18.89 -25.35
N GLN A 210 -8.44 19.17 -24.73
CA GLN A 210 -9.73 19.24 -25.41
C GLN A 210 -10.27 20.65 -25.36
N SER A 211 -10.47 21.21 -26.55
CA SER A 211 -11.00 22.54 -26.86
C SER A 211 -12.34 22.80 -26.18
N SER A 212 -12.32 23.22 -24.93
CA SER A 212 -13.46 23.84 -24.30
C SER A 212 -13.05 25.22 -23.84
N THR A 213 -13.89 26.20 -24.15
CA THR A 213 -13.80 27.62 -23.83
C THR A 213 -13.86 27.92 -22.32
N TYR A 214 -13.46 26.96 -21.48
CA TYR A 214 -13.43 27.04 -20.04
C TYR A 214 -12.00 26.79 -19.56
N ASP A 215 -11.40 27.81 -18.94
CA ASP A 215 -10.10 27.79 -18.25
C ASP A 215 -10.14 26.87 -17.00
N LYS A 216 -10.46 25.59 -17.18
CA LYS A 216 -10.39 24.59 -16.11
C LYS A 216 -9.08 23.82 -16.25
N GLY A 217 -8.01 24.39 -15.72
CA GLY A 217 -6.75 23.68 -15.51
C GLY A 217 -6.91 22.65 -14.38
N LEU A 218 -6.44 21.42 -14.59
CA LEU A 218 -6.32 20.42 -13.52
C LEU A 218 -4.97 20.63 -12.82
N LEU A 219 -4.87 20.37 -11.51
CA LEU A 219 -3.56 20.44 -10.84
C LEU A 219 -2.62 19.32 -11.32
N SER A 220 -1.34 19.65 -11.43
CA SER A 220 -0.29 18.72 -11.87
C SER A 220 -0.23 17.50 -10.96
N ARG A 221 -0.36 16.33 -11.58
CA ARG A 221 -0.28 15.03 -10.89
C ARG A 221 1.12 14.77 -10.34
N ASP A 222 2.15 15.28 -11.02
CA ASP A 222 3.54 15.11 -10.60
C ASP A 222 3.82 15.96 -9.34
N TYR A 223 3.25 17.16 -9.30
CA TYR A 223 3.32 18.02 -8.12
C TYR A 223 2.52 17.47 -6.93
N ILE A 224 1.28 17.05 -7.16
CA ILE A 224 0.48 16.39 -6.12
C ILE A 224 1.19 15.12 -5.64
N GLY A 225 1.78 14.37 -6.57
CA GLY A 225 2.59 13.18 -6.29
C GLY A 225 3.83 13.47 -5.46
N SER A 226 4.49 14.61 -5.66
CA SER A 226 5.67 14.99 -4.86
C SER A 226 5.31 15.44 -3.44
N ILE A 227 4.13 16.05 -3.23
CA ILE A 227 3.65 16.43 -1.89
C ILE A 227 3.14 15.22 -1.12
N LEU A 228 2.30 14.41 -1.77
CA LEU A 228 1.62 13.31 -1.11
C LEU A 228 2.42 12.04 -1.12
N VAL A 229 3.51 12.00 -1.89
CA VAL A 229 4.61 11.03 -1.81
C VAL A 229 4.20 9.57 -2.14
N ASP A 230 2.90 9.27 -2.06
CA ASP A 230 2.25 7.95 -2.14
C ASP A 230 1.36 7.78 -3.38
N LEU A 231 1.16 8.85 -4.16
CA LEU A 231 0.15 8.88 -5.24
C LEU A 231 0.60 8.32 -6.58
N GLN A 232 1.81 7.77 -6.71
CA GLN A 232 2.27 7.25 -8.01
C GLN A 232 1.37 6.15 -8.59
N ARG A 233 0.49 5.51 -7.79
CA ARG A 233 -0.53 4.57 -8.32
C ARG A 233 -1.93 4.62 -7.66
N LEU A 234 -2.15 5.45 -6.64
CA LEU A 234 -3.44 5.58 -5.95
C LEU A 234 -4.30 6.69 -6.57
N CYS A 235 -5.01 6.39 -7.65
CA CYS A 235 -6.16 7.17 -8.13
C CYS A 235 -5.95 8.61 -8.65
N ILE A 236 -6.76 8.91 -9.67
CA ILE A 236 -6.98 10.22 -10.27
C ILE A 236 -7.70 11.09 -9.24
N MET A 237 -7.03 12.07 -8.64
CA MET A 237 -7.73 13.20 -8.03
C MET A 237 -8.12 14.17 -9.14
N GLN A 238 -9.37 14.10 -9.61
CA GLN A 238 -10.00 15.23 -10.27
C GLN A 238 -10.28 16.29 -9.22
N ILE A 239 -9.33 17.20 -8.98
CA ILE A 239 -9.64 18.49 -8.35
C ILE A 239 -10.26 19.32 -9.48
N SER A 240 -11.55 19.11 -9.72
CA SER A 240 -12.34 19.97 -10.58
C SER A 240 -12.66 21.24 -9.81
N ALA A 241 -12.18 22.39 -10.28
CA ALA A 241 -12.71 23.68 -9.85
C ALA A 241 -14.24 23.65 -10.01
N CYS A 242 -14.92 23.91 -8.89
CA CYS A 242 -16.31 23.63 -8.59
C CYS A 242 -17.30 23.74 -9.77
N SER A 243 -18.24 22.79 -9.81
CA SER A 243 -19.65 23.11 -9.98
C SER A 243 -20.44 22.22 -9.02
N LEU A 244 -21.17 22.86 -8.11
CA LEU A 244 -22.11 22.27 -7.15
C LEU A 244 -22.98 21.19 -7.81
N GLY A 245 -22.99 19.98 -7.27
CA GLY A 245 -24.00 18.97 -7.59
C GLY A 245 -23.49 17.53 -7.59
N SER A 246 -23.87 16.79 -6.55
CA SER A 246 -23.88 15.31 -6.45
C SER A 246 -22.54 14.58 -6.31
N LEU A 247 -22.16 14.31 -5.05
CA LEU A 247 -21.37 13.14 -4.67
C LEU A 247 -22.26 12.25 -3.80
N SER A 248 -23.17 11.52 -4.44
CA SER A 248 -23.92 10.45 -3.80
C SER A 248 -23.70 9.18 -4.62
N GLN A 249 -22.80 8.31 -4.16
CA GLN A 249 -22.99 6.84 -4.15
C GLN A 249 -21.83 6.15 -3.38
N PRO A 250 -22.13 5.24 -2.44
CA PRO A 250 -21.14 4.42 -1.76
C PRO A 250 -20.81 3.15 -2.55
N TRP A 251 -19.52 2.81 -2.67
CA TRP A 251 -19.06 1.57 -3.30
C TRP A 251 -19.08 0.39 -2.29
N PRO A 252 -19.46 -0.83 -2.68
CA PRO A 252 -19.65 -1.97 -1.77
C PRO A 252 -18.32 -2.69 -1.51
N MET A 253 -17.76 -2.58 -0.31
CA MET A 253 -16.39 -3.03 0.02
C MET A 253 -16.29 -3.74 1.40
N THR A 254 -17.09 -4.77 1.67
CA THR A 254 -17.12 -5.40 3.02
C THR A 254 -16.65 -6.86 3.09
N THR A 255 -16.62 -7.61 1.98
CA THR A 255 -16.32 -9.06 2.05
C THR A 255 -14.86 -9.43 1.72
N TYR A 256 -14.16 -8.64 0.90
CA TYR A 256 -12.78 -8.96 0.45
C TYR A 256 -11.69 -8.64 1.49
N TYR A 257 -12.01 -7.79 2.48
CA TYR A 257 -11.01 -7.17 3.37
C TYR A 257 -10.67 -7.99 4.61
N LYS A 258 -11.62 -8.77 5.13
CA LYS A 258 -11.37 -9.70 6.25
C LYS A 258 -10.33 -10.75 5.89
N GLU A 259 -10.30 -11.20 4.64
CA GLU A 259 -9.32 -12.17 4.15
C GLU A 259 -7.91 -11.56 4.01
N VAL A 260 -7.79 -10.33 3.52
CA VAL A 260 -6.49 -9.65 3.35
C VAL A 260 -5.86 -9.33 4.71
N CYS A 261 -6.62 -8.80 5.66
CA CYS A 261 -6.12 -8.53 7.02
C CYS A 261 -5.75 -9.83 7.77
N ALA A 262 -6.51 -10.91 7.62
CA ALA A 262 -6.17 -12.21 8.21
C ALA A 262 -4.90 -12.84 7.59
N GLN A 263 -4.69 -12.66 6.28
CA GLN A 263 -3.47 -13.10 5.59
C GLN A 263 -2.23 -12.32 6.04
N ILE A 264 -2.38 -11.00 6.28
CA ILE A 264 -1.30 -10.16 6.83
C ILE A 264 -0.95 -10.58 8.26
N PHE A 265 -1.95 -10.82 9.11
CA PHE A 265 -1.72 -11.26 10.49
C PHE A 265 -1.00 -12.62 10.56
N THR A 266 -1.37 -13.55 9.68
CA THR A 266 -0.70 -14.85 9.54
C THR A 266 0.73 -14.70 9.04
N ALA A 267 0.95 -13.78 8.08
CA ALA A 267 2.25 -13.52 7.52
C ALA A 267 3.22 -12.83 8.49
N LEU A 268 2.77 -11.80 9.20
CA LEU A 268 3.57 -11.08 10.20
C LEU A 268 3.99 -11.99 11.36
N LYS A 269 3.14 -12.96 11.74
CA LYS A 269 3.51 -14.01 12.71
C LYS A 269 4.52 -15.01 12.15
N THR A 270 4.42 -15.35 10.85
CA THR A 270 5.30 -16.35 10.21
C THR A 270 6.70 -15.79 9.94
N LEU A 271 6.82 -14.50 9.62
CA LEU A 271 8.08 -13.79 9.37
C LEU A 271 8.85 -13.41 10.65
N ARG A 272 8.33 -13.77 11.84
CA ARG A 272 8.93 -13.49 13.15
C ARG A 272 10.03 -14.48 13.55
N HIS A 273 10.29 -15.49 12.74
CA HIS A 273 11.27 -16.58 12.92
C HIS A 273 12.17 -16.72 11.69
#